data_AF-A0A6A5YNB6-F1
#
_entry.id   AF-A0A6A5YNB6-F1
#
_cell.length_a   1.000
_cell.length_b   1.000
_cell.length_c   1.000
_cell.angle_alpha   90.00
_cell.angle_beta   90.00
_cell.angle_gamma   90.00
#
_symmetry.space_group_name_H-M   'P 1'
#
loop_
_entity.id
_entity.type
_entity.pdbx_description
1 polymer ?
#
loop_
_entity_poly.entity_id
_entity_poly.type
_entity_poly.pdbx_seq_one_letter_code
_entity_poly.pdbx_strand_id
1 'polypeptide(L)'
;MTSYIFGRHGIPALACSMPDGAPPSSCTLSVVHAPDDQQATVLLQFPILVPGSDQKQSFTFRYDADNLVPGTTSLKGPTVSPPQALLEGIARHGSPRIKTLLLALKHPCSVWCPRSPASVAPEDARQHVDFANAKEVHILFDYNRLHKDKRESSGSSFAYHIRNTIHDALFCRVRDLEPSSNPHCRAYRVALGFFIFLREDICKRTYVISAIEAENTVYEKRREIEKEITGLKAQVNEQRAVMNELTGMTALLAVRVIRPDLIDALHVYRAVLFENIIDSFLCHGIDDLLYRTTLSFSPRMTEPRDFWSRHFGVFLMELL
;
A
#
# COMPACT_ATOMS: atom_id res chain seq x y z
N MET A 1 7.84 -26.16 13.49
CA MET A 1 7.99 -26.16 12.00
C MET A 1 8.26 -24.74 11.51
N THR A 2 9.30 -24.52 10.72
CA THR A 2 9.71 -23.18 10.27
C THR A 2 8.89 -22.68 9.08
N SER A 3 8.38 -21.45 9.13
CA SER A 3 7.63 -20.81 8.04
C SER A 3 8.42 -19.67 7.38
N TYR A 4 8.26 -19.53 6.06
CA TYR A 4 8.92 -18.48 5.26
C TYR A 4 7.90 -17.41 4.87
N ILE A 5 8.20 -16.15 5.17
CA ILE A 5 7.28 -15.04 4.92
C ILE A 5 7.22 -14.69 3.42
N PHE A 6 8.34 -14.77 2.70
CA PHE A 6 8.43 -14.42 1.27
C PHE A 6 8.49 -15.64 0.34
N GLY A 7 8.02 -16.79 0.81
CA GLY A 7 8.28 -18.07 0.19
C GLY A 7 9.72 -18.55 0.40
N ARG A 8 9.98 -19.81 0.03
CA ARG A 8 11.26 -20.49 0.31
C ARG A 8 12.47 -19.90 -0.41
N HIS A 9 12.25 -19.15 -1.49
CA HIS A 9 13.31 -18.58 -2.33
C HIS A 9 13.63 -17.13 -1.97
N GLY A 10 12.91 -16.52 -1.04
CA GLY A 10 13.10 -15.10 -0.71
C GLY A 10 12.81 -14.16 -1.88
N ILE A 11 13.33 -12.94 -1.78
CA ILE A 11 13.24 -11.91 -2.81
C ILE A 11 14.63 -11.33 -3.12
N PRO A 12 14.88 -10.90 -4.37
CA PRO A 12 16.09 -10.16 -4.69
C PRO A 12 16.19 -8.86 -3.89
N ALA A 13 17.38 -8.58 -3.36
CA ALA A 13 17.68 -7.39 -2.59
C ALA A 13 19.13 -6.94 -2.84
N LEU A 14 19.44 -5.71 -2.44
CA LEU A 14 20.81 -5.21 -2.30
C LEU A 14 21.05 -4.95 -0.82
N ALA A 15 22.24 -5.24 -0.32
CA ALA A 15 22.64 -4.93 1.04
C ALA A 15 23.87 -4.04 1.03
N CYS A 16 23.98 -3.11 1.99
CA CYS A 16 25.22 -2.40 2.29
C CYS A 16 25.42 -2.28 3.80
N SER A 17 26.68 -2.41 4.23
CA SER A 17 27.13 -2.00 5.55
C SER A 17 27.45 -0.50 5.52
N MET A 18 26.86 0.25 6.45
CA MET A 18 27.24 1.64 6.70
C MET A 18 28.16 1.67 7.94
N PRO A 19 29.13 2.60 8.03
CA PRO A 19 29.27 3.83 7.25
C PRO A 19 30.24 3.79 6.05
N ASP A 20 30.90 2.67 5.78
CA ASP A 20 32.13 2.63 4.96
C ASP A 20 31.97 2.94 3.46
N GLY A 21 30.76 3.26 3.00
CA GLY A 21 30.50 3.66 1.62
C GLY A 21 30.72 2.55 0.60
N ALA A 22 30.87 1.29 1.06
CA ALA A 22 31.04 0.15 0.20
C ALA A 22 29.85 0.01 -0.77
N PRO A 23 30.09 -0.37 -2.02
CA PRO A 23 29.02 -0.52 -3.00
C PRO A 23 28.01 -1.59 -2.53
N PRO A 24 26.70 -1.36 -2.72
CA PRO A 24 25.70 -2.36 -2.39
C PRO A 24 25.94 -3.68 -3.10
N SER A 25 25.79 -4.77 -2.35
CA SER A 25 25.98 -6.14 -2.82
C SER A 25 24.65 -6.83 -3.06
N SER A 26 24.52 -7.49 -4.21
CA SER A 26 23.33 -8.28 -4.54
C SER A 26 23.19 -9.48 -3.63
N CYS A 27 21.99 -9.68 -3.08
CA CYS A 27 21.67 -10.78 -2.19
C CYS A 27 20.20 -11.22 -2.35
N THR A 28 19.86 -12.31 -1.68
CA THR A 28 18.48 -12.75 -1.51
C THR A 28 18.05 -12.51 -0.07
N LEU A 29 16.97 -11.74 0.10
CA LEU A 29 16.34 -11.46 1.38
C LEU A 29 15.24 -12.50 1.64
N SER A 30 15.31 -13.18 2.77
CA SER A 30 14.22 -14.00 3.28
C SER A 30 13.95 -13.68 4.74
N VAL A 31 12.72 -13.88 5.17
CA VAL A 31 12.34 -13.79 6.58
C VAL A 31 11.69 -15.10 6.97
N VAL A 32 12.18 -15.63 8.07
CA VAL A 32 11.86 -16.95 8.58
C VAL A 32 11.30 -16.78 9.99
N HIS A 33 10.22 -17.49 10.28
CA HIS A 33 9.61 -17.52 11.60
C HIS A 33 9.63 -18.97 12.11
N ALA A 34 10.24 -19.17 13.27
CA ALA A 34 10.24 -20.42 14.01
C ALA A 34 9.22 -20.28 15.16
N PRO A 35 7.98 -20.81 15.01
CA PRO A 35 6.93 -20.64 16.01
C PRO A 35 7.28 -21.27 17.35
N ASP A 36 7.98 -22.40 17.31
CA ASP A 36 8.36 -23.17 18.50
C ASP A 36 9.33 -22.36 19.39
N ASP A 37 10.20 -21.56 18.77
CA ASP A 37 11.15 -20.69 19.45
C ASP A 37 10.63 -19.25 19.63
N GLN A 38 9.43 -18.96 19.10
CA GLN A 38 8.87 -17.61 18.96
C GLN A 38 9.87 -16.60 18.35
N GLN A 39 10.72 -17.09 17.44
CA GLN A 39 11.85 -16.34 16.91
C GLN A 39 11.62 -15.99 15.44
N ALA A 40 11.65 -14.70 15.14
CA ALA A 40 11.75 -14.20 13.77
C ALA A 40 13.21 -13.96 13.41
N THR A 41 13.58 -14.29 12.18
CA THR A 41 14.95 -14.22 11.69
C THR A 41 14.95 -13.66 10.27
N VAL A 42 15.71 -12.60 10.05
CA VAL A 42 16.02 -12.10 8.69
C VAL A 42 17.27 -12.80 8.20
N LEU A 43 17.22 -13.35 6.98
CA LEU A 43 18.35 -14.01 6.34
C LEU A 43 18.73 -13.25 5.07
N LEU A 44 20.01 -12.94 4.93
CA LEU A 44 20.59 -12.42 3.69
C LEU A 44 21.53 -13.46 3.09
N GLN A 45 21.23 -13.89 1.87
CA GLN A 45 22.03 -14.89 1.17
C GLN A 45 22.82 -14.23 0.04
N PHE A 46 24.14 -14.32 0.10
CA PHE A 46 25.04 -13.79 -0.92
C PHE A 46 25.59 -14.94 -1.75
N PRO A 47 25.36 -14.95 -3.07
CA PRO A 47 25.90 -15.99 -3.93
C PRO A 47 27.44 -15.89 -3.98
N ILE A 48 28.10 -17.05 -3.96
CA ILE A 48 29.55 -17.19 -4.08
C ILE A 48 29.83 -17.97 -5.35
N LEU A 49 30.79 -17.50 -6.13
CA LEU A 49 31.35 -18.27 -7.24
C LEU A 49 32.52 -19.08 -6.70
N VAL A 50 32.39 -20.41 -6.72
CA VAL A 50 33.48 -21.32 -6.35
C VAL A 50 34.12 -21.83 -7.64
N PRO A 51 35.38 -21.50 -7.95
CA PRO A 51 36.04 -21.98 -9.15
C PRO A 51 35.99 -23.50 -9.25
N GLY A 52 35.57 -24.01 -10.40
CA GLY A 52 35.46 -25.45 -10.65
C GLY A 52 34.23 -26.13 -10.05
N SER A 53 33.28 -25.39 -9.47
CA SER A 53 31.98 -25.92 -9.07
C SER A 53 30.86 -25.31 -9.90
N ASP A 54 30.04 -26.17 -10.52
CA ASP A 54 28.81 -25.74 -11.20
C ASP A 54 27.68 -25.43 -10.20
N GLN A 55 27.85 -25.83 -8.93
CA GLN A 55 26.84 -25.63 -7.91
C GLN A 55 26.96 -24.23 -7.29
N LYS A 56 25.87 -23.46 -7.38
CA LYS A 56 25.76 -22.17 -6.70
C LYS A 56 25.82 -22.37 -5.19
N GLN A 57 26.83 -21.80 -4.56
CA GLN A 57 26.96 -21.72 -3.11
C GLN A 57 26.58 -20.32 -2.63
N SER A 58 26.27 -20.17 -1.34
CA SER A 58 25.97 -18.85 -0.78
C SER A 58 26.34 -18.74 0.69
N PHE A 59 26.85 -17.58 1.10
CA PHE A 59 26.96 -17.21 2.51
C PHE A 59 25.58 -16.75 2.99
N THR A 60 25.13 -17.26 4.14
CA THR A 60 23.88 -16.81 4.76
C THR A 60 24.20 -16.02 6.03
N PHE A 61 23.84 -14.75 6.05
CA PHE A 61 23.92 -13.89 7.22
C PHE A 61 22.59 -13.92 7.94
N ARG A 62 22.63 -14.22 9.23
CA ARG A 62 21.46 -14.46 10.06
C ARG A 62 21.32 -13.34 11.10
N TYR A 63 20.21 -12.60 10.98
CA TYR A 63 19.82 -11.50 11.84
C TYR A 63 18.59 -11.90 12.64
N ASP A 64 18.82 -12.47 13.81
CA ASP A 64 17.75 -12.83 14.74
C ASP A 64 17.13 -11.58 15.36
N ALA A 65 15.80 -11.57 15.49
CA ALA A 65 15.05 -10.45 16.06
C ALA A 65 15.50 -10.07 17.47
N ASP A 66 16.06 -11.00 18.25
CA ASP A 66 16.55 -10.72 19.59
C ASP A 66 17.88 -9.97 19.62
N ASN A 67 18.67 -10.09 18.55
CA ASN A 67 19.87 -9.32 18.33
C ASN A 67 19.57 -7.92 17.75
N LEU A 68 18.34 -7.63 17.32
CA LEU A 68 17.95 -6.28 16.87
C LEU A 68 17.87 -5.31 18.06
N VAL A 69 18.30 -4.07 17.85
CA VAL A 69 18.11 -2.98 18.80
C VAL A 69 16.66 -2.49 18.70
N PRO A 70 15.88 -2.49 19.79
CA PRO A 70 14.48 -2.08 19.73
C PRO A 70 14.32 -0.61 19.28
N GLY A 71 13.40 -0.38 18.35
CA GLY A 71 13.01 0.97 17.91
C GLY A 71 13.94 1.63 16.88
N THR A 72 15.07 1.02 16.55
CA THR A 72 16.01 1.54 15.53
C THR A 72 15.75 0.93 14.15
N THR A 73 15.25 -0.32 14.09
CA THR A 73 14.80 -0.94 12.85
C THR A 73 13.72 -0.09 12.19
N SER A 74 13.93 0.28 10.92
CA SER A 74 12.99 1.15 10.21
C SER A 74 12.90 0.81 8.73
N LEU A 75 11.74 1.07 8.14
CA LEU A 75 11.49 0.95 6.71
C LEU A 75 11.29 2.35 6.13
N LYS A 76 12.23 2.79 5.29
CA LYS A 76 12.27 4.15 4.74
C LYS A 76 12.29 4.12 3.21
N GLY A 77 12.19 5.29 2.60
CA GLY A 77 12.54 5.45 1.18
C GLY A 77 14.00 5.06 0.92
N PRO A 78 14.40 4.93 -0.36
CA PRO A 78 15.79 4.64 -0.71
C PRO A 78 16.69 5.73 -0.11
N THR A 79 17.59 5.34 0.79
CA THR A 79 18.52 6.29 1.45
C THR A 79 19.69 6.63 0.52
N VAL A 80 20.03 5.71 -0.37
CA VAL A 80 21.05 5.86 -1.40
C VAL A 80 20.44 5.41 -2.72
N SER A 81 20.62 6.18 -3.79
CA SER A 81 20.27 5.78 -5.14
C SER A 81 21.32 4.79 -5.65
N PRO A 82 21.03 3.48 -5.72
CA PRO A 82 22.01 2.53 -6.23
C PRO A 82 22.23 2.75 -7.73
N PRO A 83 23.36 2.27 -8.27
CA PRO A 83 23.57 2.20 -9.71
C PRO A 83 22.38 1.53 -10.42
N GLN A 84 21.97 2.10 -11.56
CA GLN A 84 20.82 1.65 -12.33
C GLN A 84 20.87 0.14 -12.67
N ALA A 85 22.05 -0.38 -13.01
CA ALA A 85 22.23 -1.81 -13.28
C ALA A 85 21.89 -2.72 -12.08
N LEU A 86 22.20 -2.28 -10.86
CA LEU A 86 21.86 -3.03 -9.64
C LEU A 86 20.37 -2.90 -9.32
N LEU A 87 19.77 -1.73 -9.57
CA LEU A 87 18.33 -1.52 -9.44
C LEU A 87 17.54 -2.44 -10.36
N GLU A 88 17.96 -2.59 -11.61
CA GLU A 88 17.32 -3.49 -12.58
C GLU A 88 17.34 -4.95 -12.12
N GLY A 89 18.38 -5.37 -11.38
CA GLY A 89 18.46 -6.71 -10.79
C GLY A 89 17.43 -6.99 -9.69
N ILE A 90 16.95 -5.95 -8.98
CA ILE A 90 15.97 -6.11 -7.88
C ILE A 90 14.55 -5.65 -8.24
N ALA A 91 14.42 -4.70 -9.17
CA ALA A 91 13.15 -4.13 -9.61
C ALA A 91 12.31 -5.17 -10.36
N ARG A 92 11.00 -5.18 -10.12
CA ARG A 92 10.05 -5.81 -11.04
C ARG A 92 9.79 -4.87 -12.22
N HIS A 93 9.54 -5.41 -13.41
CA HIS A 93 9.09 -4.63 -14.56
C HIS A 93 7.85 -3.77 -14.22
N GLY A 94 7.81 -2.55 -14.74
CA GLY A 94 6.75 -1.57 -14.48
C GLY A 94 7.22 -0.47 -13.54
N SER A 95 6.58 -0.37 -12.36
CA SER A 95 6.79 0.70 -11.37
C SER A 95 7.35 0.16 -10.05
N PRO A 96 8.67 -0.12 -9.96
CA PRO A 96 9.28 -0.65 -8.74
C PRO A 96 9.12 0.34 -7.58
N ARG A 97 8.80 -0.17 -6.39
CA ARG A 97 8.69 0.64 -5.17
C ARG A 97 9.85 0.31 -4.26
N ILE A 98 11.02 0.84 -4.56
CA ILE A 98 12.23 0.55 -3.79
C ILE A 98 12.10 1.13 -2.38
N LYS A 99 12.42 0.31 -1.38
CA LYS A 99 12.45 0.68 0.04
C LYS A 99 13.74 0.19 0.66
N THR A 100 14.20 0.89 1.70
CA THR A 100 15.34 0.50 2.52
C THR A 100 14.84 0.02 3.89
N LEU A 101 15.15 -1.22 4.23
CA LEU A 101 15.03 -1.76 5.58
C LEU A 101 16.37 -1.58 6.30
N LEU A 102 16.37 -0.75 7.33
CA LEU A 102 17.53 -0.57 8.21
C LEU A 102 17.41 -1.56 9.37
N LEU A 103 18.45 -2.38 9.57
CA LEU A 103 18.61 -3.25 10.71
C LEU A 103 19.79 -2.74 11.55
N ALA A 104 19.54 -2.44 12.83
CA ALA A 104 20.59 -2.15 13.79
C ALA A 104 20.66 -3.26 14.83
N LEU A 105 21.87 -3.69 15.15
CA LEU A 105 22.17 -4.92 15.89
C LEU A 105 22.93 -4.62 17.18
N LYS A 106 22.67 -5.41 18.22
CA LYS A 106 23.40 -5.36 19.50
C LYS A 106 24.82 -5.93 19.30
N HIS A 107 24.89 -7.05 18.57
CA HIS A 107 26.12 -7.78 18.27
C HIS A 107 26.24 -8.04 16.75
N PRO A 108 27.47 -8.27 16.23
CA PRO A 108 27.70 -8.80 14.90
C PRO A 108 26.77 -9.99 14.58
N CYS A 109 26.37 -10.13 13.32
CA CYS A 109 25.45 -11.19 12.93
C CYS A 109 26.17 -12.55 12.83
N SER A 110 25.40 -13.64 12.91
CA SER A 110 25.97 -14.97 12.69
C SER A 110 26.04 -15.26 11.19
N VAL A 111 27.13 -15.90 10.76
CA VAL A 111 27.37 -16.25 9.36
C VAL A 111 27.36 -17.76 9.22
N TRP A 112 26.56 -18.25 8.29
CA TRP A 112 26.54 -19.64 7.88
C TRP A 112 27.23 -19.79 6.53
N CYS A 113 28.35 -20.48 6.57
CA CYS A 113 29.12 -20.82 5.38
C CYS A 113 28.72 -22.22 4.90
N PRO A 114 28.55 -22.42 3.59
CA PRO A 114 28.37 -23.76 3.05
C PRO A 114 29.65 -24.55 3.30
N ARG A 115 29.51 -25.86 3.57
CA ARG A 115 30.67 -26.75 3.63
C ARG A 115 31.19 -26.97 2.21
N SER A 116 32.08 -26.09 1.75
CA SER A 116 32.76 -26.25 0.47
C SER A 116 34.03 -27.09 0.66
N PRO A 117 34.30 -28.08 -0.20
CA PRO A 117 35.60 -28.75 -0.25
C PRO A 117 36.69 -27.87 -0.87
N ALA A 118 36.32 -26.81 -1.60
CA ALA A 118 37.25 -25.89 -2.26
C ALA A 118 37.47 -24.62 -1.44
N SER A 119 38.72 -24.15 -1.39
CA SER A 119 39.08 -22.89 -0.73
C SER A 119 38.44 -21.71 -1.46
N VAL A 120 37.64 -20.92 -0.75
CA VAL A 120 37.16 -19.62 -1.24
C VAL A 120 38.36 -18.68 -1.28
N ALA A 121 38.50 -17.88 -2.35
CA ALA A 121 39.56 -16.90 -2.44
C ALA A 121 39.39 -15.86 -1.31
N PRO A 122 40.47 -15.43 -0.63
CA PRO A 122 40.37 -14.45 0.46
C PRO A 122 39.72 -13.12 0.06
N GLU A 123 39.87 -12.72 -1.21
CA GLU A 123 39.36 -11.45 -1.73
C GLU A 123 37.82 -11.42 -1.78
N ASP A 124 37.20 -12.51 -2.26
CA ASP A 124 35.74 -12.65 -2.29
C ASP A 124 35.14 -12.70 -0.88
N ALA A 125 35.89 -13.23 0.09
CA ALA A 125 35.45 -13.31 1.47
C ALA A 125 35.52 -11.96 2.21
N ARG A 126 36.40 -11.03 1.81
CA ARG A 126 36.61 -9.76 2.53
C ARG A 126 35.34 -8.92 2.60
N GLN A 127 34.63 -8.77 1.48
CA GLN A 127 33.39 -8.00 1.45
C GLN A 127 32.32 -8.57 2.39
N HIS A 128 32.34 -9.90 2.60
CA HIS A 128 31.44 -10.59 3.51
C HIS A 128 31.83 -10.45 4.98
N VAL A 129 33.12 -10.25 5.30
CA VAL A 129 33.59 -9.98 6.66
C VAL A 129 33.02 -8.65 7.17
N ASP A 130 32.93 -7.64 6.32
CA ASP A 130 32.38 -6.33 6.70
C ASP A 130 30.89 -6.45 7.06
N PHE A 131 30.11 -7.21 6.29
CA PHE A 131 28.71 -7.51 6.63
C PHE A 131 28.58 -8.30 7.93
N ALA A 132 29.47 -9.26 8.18
CA ALA A 132 29.44 -10.07 9.40
C ALA A 132 29.61 -9.20 10.64
N ASN A 133 30.56 -8.26 10.57
CA ASN A 133 30.95 -7.38 11.66
C ASN A 133 30.07 -6.12 11.79
N ALA A 134 29.32 -5.76 10.74
CA ALA A 134 28.45 -4.60 10.75
C ALA A 134 27.38 -4.71 11.83
N LYS A 135 27.22 -3.63 12.61
CA LYS A 135 26.10 -3.47 13.54
C LYS A 135 24.91 -2.75 12.91
N GLU A 136 25.09 -2.22 11.71
CA GLU A 136 24.02 -1.56 10.96
C GLU A 136 24.07 -2.04 9.51
N VAL A 137 22.95 -2.56 9.03
CA VAL A 137 22.81 -3.08 7.67
C VAL A 137 21.60 -2.45 7.02
N HIS A 138 21.80 -1.93 5.80
CA HIS A 138 20.76 -1.34 4.98
C HIS A 138 20.42 -2.30 3.86
N ILE A 139 19.15 -2.68 3.76
CA ILE A 139 18.67 -3.66 2.79
C ILE A 139 17.68 -2.98 1.85
N LEU A 140 18.05 -2.84 0.59
CA LEU A 140 17.22 -2.26 -0.45
C LEU A 140 16.51 -3.38 -1.22
N PHE A 141 15.20 -3.25 -1.38
CA PHE A 141 14.41 -4.24 -2.12
C PHE A 141 13.18 -3.58 -2.75
N ASP A 142 12.62 -4.22 -3.76
CA ASP A 142 11.35 -3.79 -4.36
C ASP A 142 10.19 -4.21 -3.45
N TYR A 143 9.56 -3.23 -2.81
CA TYR A 143 8.44 -3.43 -1.90
C TYR A 143 7.22 -4.08 -2.57
N ASN A 144 7.07 -3.97 -3.89
CA ASN A 144 6.00 -4.67 -4.61
C ASN A 144 6.16 -6.20 -4.56
N ARG A 145 7.37 -6.72 -4.31
CA ARG A 145 7.64 -8.17 -4.18
C ARG A 145 6.98 -8.76 -2.94
N LEU A 146 6.71 -7.94 -1.93
CA LEU A 146 6.03 -8.34 -0.70
C LEU A 146 4.54 -8.61 -0.87
N HIS A 147 3.94 -8.16 -1.97
CA HIS A 147 2.50 -8.22 -2.19
C HIS A 147 2.09 -9.27 -3.23
N LYS A 148 2.95 -10.28 -3.47
CA LYS A 148 2.90 -11.03 -4.74
C LYS A 148 1.59 -11.75 -5.03
N ASP A 149 0.79 -12.18 -4.04
CA ASP A 149 -0.41 -13.01 -4.32
C ASP A 149 -1.66 -12.67 -3.48
N LYS A 150 -1.98 -11.38 -3.29
CA LYS A 150 -3.31 -10.97 -2.78
C LYS A 150 -4.27 -10.54 -3.89
N ARG A 151 -4.36 -11.32 -4.97
CA ARG A 151 -5.51 -11.17 -5.89
C ARG A 151 -6.77 -11.90 -5.41
N GLU A 152 -6.71 -12.75 -4.38
CA GLU A 152 -7.89 -13.54 -3.96
C GLU A 152 -8.13 -13.73 -2.45
N SER A 153 -7.36 -13.11 -1.55
CA SER A 153 -7.69 -13.18 -0.11
C SER A 153 -7.68 -11.82 0.57
N SER A 154 -8.81 -11.56 1.22
CA SER A 154 -9.25 -10.32 1.82
C SER A 154 -8.24 -9.67 2.77
N GLY A 155 -8.26 -8.34 2.72
CA GLY A 155 -7.70 -7.35 3.64
C GLY A 155 -6.89 -7.83 4.84
N SER A 156 -5.56 -7.85 4.68
CA SER A 156 -4.65 -7.56 5.79
C SER A 156 -3.36 -6.97 5.24
N SER A 157 -2.96 -5.81 5.78
CA SER A 157 -1.78 -5.08 5.33
C SER A 157 -0.52 -5.86 5.72
N PHE A 158 0.13 -6.48 4.76
CA PHE A 158 1.36 -7.25 5.00
C PHE A 158 2.52 -6.40 5.55
N ALA A 159 2.52 -5.10 5.26
CA ALA A 159 3.39 -4.10 5.91
C ALA A 159 3.20 -4.08 7.43
N TYR A 160 1.93 -4.17 7.85
CA TYR A 160 1.54 -4.31 9.24
C TYR A 160 1.99 -5.65 9.79
N HIS A 161 2.01 -6.73 9.01
CA HIS A 161 2.54 -8.02 9.47
C HIS A 161 4.07 -8.07 9.58
N ILE A 162 4.88 -7.52 8.68
CA ILE A 162 6.34 -7.48 8.95
C ILE A 162 6.64 -6.55 10.11
N ARG A 163 6.01 -5.36 10.12
CA ARG A 163 6.20 -4.40 11.21
C ARG A 163 5.73 -4.99 12.53
N ASN A 164 4.55 -5.60 12.59
CA ASN A 164 4.01 -6.22 13.79
C ASN A 164 4.65 -7.55 14.11
N THR A 165 5.03 -8.41 13.18
CA THR A 165 5.75 -9.65 13.53
C THR A 165 7.13 -9.33 14.07
N ILE A 166 7.83 -8.32 13.52
CA ILE A 166 9.10 -7.84 14.12
C ILE A 166 8.82 -7.14 15.45
N HIS A 167 7.80 -6.29 15.53
CA HIS A 167 7.44 -5.56 16.76
C HIS A 167 6.90 -6.47 17.87
N ASP A 168 6.07 -7.45 17.54
CA ASP A 168 5.43 -8.43 18.42
C ASP A 168 6.44 -9.50 18.85
N ALA A 169 7.34 -9.96 17.95
CA ALA A 169 8.47 -10.81 18.37
C ALA A 169 9.43 -10.07 19.31
N LEU A 170 9.62 -8.75 19.12
CA LEU A 170 10.34 -7.90 20.07
C LEU A 170 9.55 -7.68 21.38
N PHE A 171 8.22 -7.72 21.35
CA PHE A 171 7.32 -7.42 22.47
C PHE A 171 7.03 -8.63 23.37
N CYS A 172 6.79 -9.81 22.80
CA CYS A 172 6.51 -11.04 23.56
C CYS A 172 7.64 -11.38 24.55
N ARG A 173 8.90 -11.12 24.20
CA ARG A 173 10.04 -11.38 25.09
C ARG A 173 10.20 -10.41 26.27
N VAL A 174 9.63 -9.20 26.22
CA VAL A 174 9.65 -8.28 27.39
C VAL A 174 8.79 -8.85 28.53
N ARG A 175 7.74 -9.61 28.19
CA ARG A 175 6.91 -10.34 29.16
C ARG A 175 7.65 -11.52 29.80
N ASP A 176 8.51 -12.22 29.04
CA ASP A 176 9.12 -13.48 29.48
C ASP A 176 10.50 -13.37 30.13
N LEU A 177 11.05 -12.16 30.31
CA LEU A 177 12.20 -11.99 31.21
C LEU A 177 11.80 -12.54 32.60
N GLU A 178 12.54 -13.51 33.14
CA GLU A 178 12.28 -14.00 34.49
C GLU A 178 12.33 -12.84 35.51
N PRO A 179 11.57 -12.90 36.62
CA PRO A 179 11.62 -11.89 37.66
C PRO A 179 13.01 -11.87 38.31
N SER A 180 13.89 -11.03 37.77
CA SER A 180 15.14 -10.65 38.42
C SER A 180 14.83 -10.16 39.83
N SER A 181 15.53 -10.73 40.83
CA SER A 181 15.47 -10.31 42.23
C SER A 181 16.09 -8.93 42.45
N ASN A 182 16.70 -8.32 41.42
CA ASN A 182 17.26 -6.99 41.49
C ASN A 182 16.16 -5.90 41.41
N PRO A 183 15.96 -5.09 42.46
CA PRO A 183 14.91 -4.07 42.50
C PRO A 183 15.07 -2.98 41.42
N HIS A 184 16.29 -2.72 40.93
CA HIS A 184 16.53 -1.78 39.83
C HIS A 184 16.03 -2.32 38.49
N CYS A 185 16.14 -3.63 38.24
CA CYS A 185 15.58 -4.27 37.05
C CYS A 185 14.05 -4.24 37.07
N ARG A 186 13.43 -4.34 38.26
CA ARG A 186 11.97 -4.29 38.42
C ARG A 186 11.42 -2.89 38.11
N ALA A 187 12.08 -1.83 38.59
CA ALA A 187 11.72 -0.44 38.25
C ALA A 187 11.90 -0.14 36.75
N TYR A 188 12.97 -0.64 36.13
CA TYR A 188 13.21 -0.47 34.69
C TYR A 188 12.15 -1.18 33.84
N ARG A 189 11.69 -2.39 34.23
CA ARG A 189 10.61 -3.10 33.51
C ARG A 189 9.27 -2.39 33.61
N VAL A 190 8.93 -1.83 34.78
CA VAL A 190 7.70 -1.05 34.95
C VAL A 190 7.77 0.23 34.12
N ALA A 191 8.90 0.94 34.14
CA ALA A 191 9.10 2.14 33.34
C ALA A 191 9.06 1.85 31.83
N LEU A 192 9.75 0.79 31.37
CA LEU A 192 9.77 0.40 29.96
C LEU A 192 8.38 -0.07 29.48
N GLY A 193 7.68 -0.85 30.31
CA GLY A 193 6.28 -1.22 30.04
C GLY A 193 5.35 -0.01 29.96
N PHE A 194 5.53 0.97 30.84
CA PHE A 194 4.75 2.21 30.84
C PHE A 194 5.07 3.11 29.64
N PHE A 195 6.34 3.26 29.26
CA PHE A 195 6.75 4.00 28.07
C PHE A 195 6.26 3.35 26.77
N ILE A 196 6.26 2.02 26.70
CA ILE A 196 5.75 1.29 25.53
C ILE A 196 4.21 1.37 25.49
N PHE A 197 3.52 1.25 26.62
CA PHE A 197 2.08 1.45 26.72
C PHE A 197 1.67 2.87 26.32
N LEU A 198 2.38 3.89 26.80
CA LEU A 198 2.18 5.28 26.40
C LEU A 198 2.46 5.49 24.91
N ARG A 199 3.51 4.87 24.36
CA ARG A 199 3.81 4.97 22.92
C ARG A 199 2.74 4.29 22.07
N GLU A 200 2.23 3.13 22.48
CA GLU A 200 1.11 2.48 21.82
C GLU A 200 -0.18 3.28 21.94
N ASP A 201 -0.51 3.84 23.11
CA ASP A 201 -1.70 4.65 23.32
C ASP A 201 -1.60 5.96 22.52
N ILE A 202 -0.43 6.60 22.49
CA ILE A 202 -0.17 7.76 21.64
C ILE A 202 -0.28 7.38 20.16
N CYS A 203 0.36 6.29 19.69
CA CYS A 203 0.24 5.87 18.29
C CYS A 203 -1.17 5.45 17.90
N LYS A 204 -1.92 4.79 18.79
CA LYS A 204 -3.34 4.44 18.60
C LYS A 204 -4.19 5.71 18.55
N ARG A 205 -3.97 6.68 19.44
CA ARG A 205 -4.66 7.98 19.42
C ARG A 205 -4.31 8.81 18.21
N THR A 206 -3.04 8.88 17.78
CA THR A 206 -2.63 9.58 16.56
C THR A 206 -3.26 8.91 15.32
N TYR A 207 -3.30 7.58 15.28
CA TYR A 207 -3.98 6.85 14.20
C TYR A 207 -5.49 7.08 14.19
N VAL A 208 -6.14 7.08 15.35
CA VAL A 208 -7.57 7.40 15.49
C VAL A 208 -7.85 8.85 15.11
N ILE A 209 -7.01 9.81 15.51
CA ILE A 209 -7.11 11.21 15.10
C ILE A 209 -6.95 11.35 13.59
N SER A 210 -5.93 10.73 12.98
CA SER A 210 -5.75 10.77 11.53
C SER A 210 -6.87 10.04 10.77
N ALA A 211 -7.44 8.98 11.35
CA ALA A 211 -8.61 8.29 10.78
C ALA A 211 -9.87 9.16 10.89
N ILE A 212 -10.10 9.84 12.03
CA ILE A 212 -11.20 10.79 12.23
C ILE A 212 -11.03 12.02 11.33
N GLU A 213 -9.82 12.54 11.15
CA GLU A 213 -9.54 13.65 10.22
C GLU A 213 -9.79 13.25 8.77
N ALA A 214 -9.41 12.03 8.38
CA ALA A 214 -9.73 11.48 7.06
C ALA A 214 -11.26 11.27 6.90
N GLU A 215 -11.95 10.77 7.92
CA GLU A 215 -13.39 10.54 7.92
C GLU A 215 -14.17 11.87 7.89
N ASN A 216 -13.73 12.89 8.63
CA ASN A 216 -14.27 14.25 8.58
C ASN A 216 -14.05 14.89 7.21
N THR A 217 -12.90 14.66 6.57
CA THR A 217 -12.64 15.14 5.21
C THR A 217 -13.57 14.48 4.20
N VAL A 218 -13.85 13.18 4.37
CA VAL A 218 -14.84 12.45 3.55
C VAL A 218 -16.26 12.98 3.81
N TYR A 219 -16.60 13.27 5.07
CA TYR A 219 -17.91 13.80 5.45
C TYR A 219 -18.17 15.20 4.89
N GLU A 220 -17.21 16.12 4.97
CA GLU A 220 -17.34 17.47 4.39
C GLU A 220 -17.45 17.42 2.87
N LYS A 221 -16.63 16.58 2.20
CA LYS A 221 -16.76 16.37 0.74
C LYS A 221 -18.13 15.79 0.38
N ARG A 222 -18.64 14.85 1.16
CA ARG A 222 -19.99 14.29 0.95
C ARG A 222 -21.07 15.37 1.08
N ARG A 223 -20.96 16.25 2.08
CA ARG A 223 -21.89 17.37 2.29
C ARG A 223 -21.86 18.38 1.15
N GLU A 224 -20.68 18.66 0.59
CA GLU A 224 -20.51 19.52 -0.59
C GLU A 224 -21.20 18.90 -1.82
N ILE A 225 -21.00 17.60 -2.06
CA ILE A 225 -21.68 16.86 -3.14
C ILE A 225 -23.20 16.87 -2.95
N GLU A 226 -23.71 16.65 -1.73
CA GLU A 226 -25.16 16.70 -1.46
C GLU A 226 -25.76 18.09 -1.72
N LYS A 227 -25.00 19.17 -1.47
CA LYS A 227 -25.40 20.54 -1.78
C LYS A 227 -25.46 20.78 -3.29
N GLU A 228 -24.47 20.30 -4.05
CA GLU A 228 -24.47 20.36 -5.51
C GLU A 228 -25.64 19.58 -6.12
N ILE A 229 -25.90 18.36 -5.65
CA ILE A 229 -27.05 17.54 -6.08
C ILE A 229 -28.37 18.29 -5.84
N THR A 230 -28.51 18.96 -4.70
CA THR A 230 -29.73 19.73 -4.39
C THR A 230 -29.89 20.93 -5.34
N GLY A 231 -28.79 21.62 -5.67
CA GLY A 231 -28.80 22.70 -6.66
C GLY A 231 -29.19 22.23 -8.06
N LEU A 232 -28.64 21.09 -8.50
CA LEU A 232 -28.97 20.48 -9.80
C LEU A 232 -30.44 20.05 -9.87
N LYS A 233 -30.99 19.47 -8.80
CA LYS A 233 -32.42 19.12 -8.74
C LYS A 233 -33.33 20.35 -8.89
N ALA A 234 -32.96 21.49 -8.31
CA ALA A 234 -33.72 22.73 -8.47
C ALA A 234 -33.72 23.21 -9.93
N GLN A 235 -32.56 23.18 -10.60
CA GLN A 235 -32.45 23.53 -12.02
C GLN A 235 -33.27 22.61 -12.93
N VAL A 236 -33.25 21.30 -12.68
CA VAL A 236 -34.05 20.33 -13.45
C VAL A 236 -35.55 20.61 -13.29
N ASN A 237 -36.00 20.94 -12.08
CA ASN A 237 -37.40 21.29 -11.84
C ASN A 237 -37.81 22.58 -12.55
N GLU A 238 -36.93 23.59 -12.60
CA GLU A 238 -37.17 24.83 -13.35
C GLU A 238 -37.28 24.55 -14.86
N GLN A 239 -36.36 23.77 -15.43
CA GLN A 239 -36.42 23.37 -16.84
C GLN A 239 -37.67 22.55 -17.16
N ARG A 240 -38.08 21.64 -16.26
CA ARG A 240 -39.33 20.88 -16.38
C ARG A 240 -40.55 21.80 -16.41
N ALA A 241 -40.58 22.85 -15.58
CA ALA A 241 -41.67 23.84 -15.59
C ALA A 241 -41.76 24.57 -16.95
N VAL A 242 -40.63 25.04 -17.49
CA VAL A 242 -40.56 25.68 -18.81
C VAL A 242 -41.05 24.74 -19.91
N MET A 243 -40.63 23.47 -19.88
CA MET A 243 -41.05 22.47 -20.86
C MET A 243 -42.55 22.17 -20.79
N ASN A 244 -43.14 22.16 -19.59
CA ASN A 244 -44.58 22.01 -19.42
C ASN A 244 -45.37 23.20 -19.98
N GLU A 245 -44.89 24.43 -19.78
CA GLU A 245 -45.50 25.63 -20.40
C GLU A 245 -45.43 25.57 -21.92
N LEU A 246 -44.27 25.20 -22.48
CA LEU A 246 -44.09 25.04 -23.91
C LEU A 246 -45.05 23.99 -24.48
N THR A 247 -45.20 22.86 -23.79
CA THR A 247 -46.14 21.80 -24.16
C THR A 247 -47.57 22.31 -24.17
N GLY A 248 -47.97 23.12 -23.18
CA GLY A 248 -49.28 23.77 -23.14
C GLY A 248 -49.50 24.73 -24.31
N MET A 249 -48.49 25.54 -24.65
CA MET A 249 -48.53 26.44 -25.82
C MET A 249 -48.63 25.68 -27.14
N THR A 250 -47.88 24.58 -27.30
CA THR A 250 -47.95 23.73 -28.49
C THR A 250 -49.34 23.10 -28.63
N ALA A 251 -49.94 22.61 -27.55
CA ALA A 251 -51.30 22.06 -27.57
C ALA A 251 -52.33 23.13 -27.98
N LEU A 252 -52.22 24.35 -27.46
CA LEU A 252 -53.09 25.48 -27.85
C LEU A 252 -52.93 25.86 -29.33
N LEU A 253 -51.70 25.84 -29.85
CA LEU A 253 -51.45 26.08 -31.27
C LEU A 253 -52.02 24.98 -32.15
N ALA A 254 -51.89 23.71 -31.75
CA ALA A 254 -52.45 22.57 -32.47
C ALA A 254 -53.99 22.63 -32.54
N VAL A 255 -54.66 23.10 -31.48
CA VAL A 255 -56.12 23.30 -31.48
C VAL A 255 -56.56 24.46 -32.39
N ARG A 256 -55.75 25.52 -32.51
CA ARG A 256 -56.08 26.69 -33.35
C ARG A 256 -55.69 26.52 -34.83
N VAL A 257 -54.68 25.72 -35.13
CA VAL A 257 -54.22 25.45 -36.49
C VAL A 257 -54.79 24.12 -36.95
N ILE A 258 -56.01 24.16 -37.49
CA ILE A 258 -56.72 23.00 -38.02
C ILE A 258 -56.09 22.59 -39.37
N ARG A 259 -54.94 21.92 -39.33
CA ARG A 259 -54.34 21.18 -40.46
C ARG A 259 -53.62 19.92 -39.95
N PRO A 260 -54.16 18.72 -40.23
CA PRO A 260 -53.63 17.45 -39.71
C PRO A 260 -52.15 17.22 -40.05
N ASP A 261 -51.72 17.71 -41.20
CA ASP A 261 -50.36 17.66 -41.75
C ASP A 261 -49.30 18.38 -40.91
N LEU A 262 -49.70 19.33 -40.04
CA LEU A 262 -48.76 20.05 -39.17
C LEU A 262 -48.53 19.34 -37.81
N ILE A 263 -49.43 18.45 -37.40
CA ILE A 263 -49.36 17.75 -36.11
C ILE A 263 -48.21 16.73 -36.12
N ASP A 264 -48.04 16.01 -37.23
CA ASP A 264 -46.97 15.02 -37.38
C ASP A 264 -45.58 15.68 -37.38
N ALA A 265 -45.45 16.86 -38.01
CA ALA A 265 -44.21 17.62 -38.02
C ALA A 265 -43.82 18.12 -36.62
N LEU A 266 -44.79 18.53 -35.80
CA LEU A 266 -44.58 18.96 -34.41
C LEU A 266 -44.16 17.79 -33.50
N HIS A 267 -44.71 16.60 -33.71
CA HIS A 267 -44.29 15.40 -32.98
C HIS A 267 -42.83 15.02 -33.27
N VAL A 268 -42.41 15.10 -34.54
CA VAL A 268 -41.01 14.86 -34.93
C VAL A 268 -40.09 15.92 -34.33
N TYR A 269 -40.46 17.20 -34.38
CA TYR A 269 -39.66 18.27 -33.81
C TYR A 269 -39.49 18.12 -32.29
N ARG A 270 -40.55 17.71 -31.59
CA ARG A 270 -40.52 17.43 -30.14
C ARG A 270 -39.57 16.28 -29.79
N ALA A 271 -39.58 15.19 -30.55
CA ALA A 271 -38.66 14.07 -30.33
C ALA A 271 -37.19 14.49 -30.51
N VAL A 272 -36.91 15.24 -31.59
CA VAL A 272 -35.55 15.74 -31.89
C VAL A 272 -35.06 16.73 -30.83
N LEU A 273 -35.92 17.62 -30.32
CA LEU A 273 -35.51 18.58 -29.29
C LEU A 273 -35.23 17.89 -27.95
N PHE A 274 -36.02 16.86 -27.60
CA PHE A 274 -35.87 16.12 -26.36
C PHE A 274 -34.57 15.28 -26.35
N GLU A 275 -34.24 14.62 -27.46
CA GLU A 275 -32.98 13.87 -27.58
C GLU A 275 -31.76 14.80 -27.53
N ASN A 276 -31.77 15.95 -28.21
CA ASN A 276 -30.63 16.87 -28.17
C ASN A 276 -30.40 17.51 -26.79
N ILE A 277 -31.46 17.76 -26.02
CA ILE A 277 -31.33 18.30 -24.65
C ILE A 277 -30.79 17.23 -23.70
N ILE A 278 -31.27 15.98 -23.81
CA ILE A 278 -30.77 14.86 -23.01
C ILE A 278 -29.31 14.56 -23.35
N ASP A 279 -28.94 14.51 -24.62
CA ASP A 279 -27.56 14.25 -25.04
C ASP A 279 -26.60 15.35 -24.57
N SER A 280 -26.98 16.62 -24.66
CA SER A 280 -26.16 17.73 -24.15
C SER A 280 -25.97 17.65 -22.62
N PHE A 281 -27.02 17.28 -21.88
CA PHE A 281 -26.95 17.16 -20.43
C PHE A 281 -26.13 15.94 -19.97
N LEU A 282 -26.28 14.81 -20.66
CA LEU A 282 -25.55 13.57 -20.38
C LEU A 282 -24.07 13.68 -20.81
N CYS A 283 -23.77 14.32 -21.95
CA CYS A 283 -22.41 14.37 -22.49
C CYS A 283 -21.51 15.46 -21.88
N HIS A 284 -22.07 16.50 -21.25
CA HIS A 284 -21.25 17.58 -20.66
C HIS A 284 -21.42 17.71 -19.14
N GLY A 285 -22.61 17.44 -18.59
CA GLY A 285 -22.85 17.54 -17.16
C GLY A 285 -22.29 16.34 -16.37
N ILE A 286 -22.46 15.13 -16.90
CA ILE A 286 -22.02 13.90 -16.21
C ILE A 286 -20.51 13.71 -16.32
N ASP A 287 -19.91 14.03 -17.47
CA ASP A 287 -18.46 13.90 -17.67
C ASP A 287 -17.66 14.90 -16.81
N ASP A 288 -18.11 16.16 -16.66
CA ASP A 288 -17.45 17.12 -15.76
C ASP A 288 -17.62 16.72 -14.28
N LEU A 289 -18.80 16.22 -13.90
CA LEU A 289 -19.06 15.73 -12.53
C LEU A 289 -18.24 14.47 -12.19
N LEU A 290 -18.15 13.51 -13.12
CA LEU A 290 -17.32 12.31 -13.00
C LEU A 290 -15.83 12.64 -13.00
N TYR A 291 -15.39 13.58 -13.83
CA TYR A 291 -14.00 14.03 -13.90
C TYR A 291 -13.55 14.75 -12.61
N ARG A 292 -14.41 15.60 -12.04
CA ARG A 292 -14.14 16.28 -10.76
C ARG A 292 -14.17 15.33 -9.56
N THR A 293 -15.06 14.34 -9.55
CA THR A 293 -15.07 13.31 -8.50
C THR A 293 -13.90 12.32 -8.63
N THR A 294 -13.42 12.00 -9.84
CA THR A 294 -12.24 11.12 -10.01
C THR A 294 -10.92 11.81 -9.67
N LEU A 295 -10.78 13.12 -9.89
CA LEU A 295 -9.56 13.87 -9.50
C LEU A 295 -9.44 14.10 -7.99
N SER A 296 -10.54 14.04 -7.25
CA SER A 296 -10.58 14.30 -5.80
C SER A 296 -10.53 13.05 -4.92
N PHE A 297 -10.48 11.86 -5.53
CA PHE A 297 -10.25 10.57 -4.88
C PHE A 297 -8.83 10.05 -5.19
N SER A 298 -8.06 9.76 -4.13
CA SER A 298 -6.78 9.03 -4.23
C SER A 298 -6.99 7.68 -4.95
N PRO A 299 -6.03 7.17 -5.76
CA PRO A 299 -6.25 6.05 -6.69
C PRO A 299 -6.35 4.66 -6.01
N ARG A 300 -7.15 4.53 -4.95
CA ARG A 300 -7.30 3.31 -4.14
C ARG A 300 -8.72 2.76 -4.05
N MET A 301 -9.64 3.15 -4.92
CA MET A 301 -10.91 2.43 -5.08
C MET A 301 -10.98 1.77 -6.46
N THR A 302 -10.68 0.47 -6.50
CA THR A 302 -11.04 -0.40 -7.61
C THR A 302 -12.43 -0.98 -7.33
N GLU A 303 -13.46 -0.19 -7.62
CA GLU A 303 -14.76 -0.62 -8.22
C GLU A 303 -15.80 0.51 -8.13
N PRO A 304 -15.79 1.46 -9.09
CA PRO A 304 -16.86 2.45 -9.22
C PRO A 304 -18.08 1.90 -9.98
N ARG A 305 -17.94 0.81 -10.76
CA ARG A 305 -18.96 0.40 -11.74
C ARG A 305 -20.24 -0.16 -11.11
N ASP A 306 -20.14 -0.87 -9.99
CA ASP A 306 -21.30 -1.55 -9.40
C ASP A 306 -22.17 -0.64 -8.53
N PHE A 307 -21.57 0.43 -7.95
CA PHE A 307 -22.32 1.42 -7.18
C PHE A 307 -23.17 2.32 -8.08
N TRP A 308 -22.59 2.78 -9.19
CA TRP A 308 -23.33 3.58 -10.16
C TRP A 308 -24.36 2.75 -10.93
N SER A 309 -24.08 1.50 -11.29
CA SER A 309 -25.07 0.66 -11.99
C SER A 309 -26.35 0.42 -11.17
N ARG A 310 -26.24 0.26 -9.84
CA ARG A 310 -27.41 0.04 -8.96
C ARG A 310 -28.21 1.30 -8.64
N HIS A 311 -27.57 2.47 -8.55
CA HIS A 311 -28.25 3.72 -8.22
C HIS A 311 -28.69 4.54 -9.44
N PHE A 312 -27.97 4.42 -10.57
CA PHE A 312 -28.33 5.09 -11.81
C PHE A 312 -29.58 4.46 -12.46
N GLY A 313 -29.77 3.15 -12.31
CA GLY A 313 -31.00 2.47 -12.75
C GLY A 313 -32.26 2.90 -11.97
N VAL A 314 -32.12 3.22 -10.68
CA VAL A 314 -33.22 3.76 -9.86
C VAL A 314 -33.50 5.23 -10.22
N PHE A 315 -32.46 6.01 -10.50
CA PHE A 315 -32.58 7.42 -10.90
C PHE A 315 -33.21 7.58 -12.31
N LEU A 316 -32.91 6.69 -13.26
CA LEU A 316 -33.50 6.71 -14.60
C LEU A 316 -34.97 6.29 -14.60
N MET A 317 -35.37 5.38 -13.69
CA MET A 317 -36.74 4.92 -13.54
C MET A 317 -37.68 5.92 -12.82
N GLU A 318 -37.13 6.86 -12.05
CA GLU A 318 -37.91 7.98 -11.47
C GLU A 318 -38.00 9.20 -12.40
N LEU A 319 -37.21 9.22 -13.49
CA LEU A 319 -37.16 10.34 -14.45
C LEU A 319 -38.04 10.13 -15.70
N LEU A 320 -38.37 8.87 -16.03
CA LEU A 320 -39.33 8.45 -17.06
C LEU A 320 -40.75 8.37 -16.49
#